data_AF-A0A3T0LYN5-F1
#
_entry.id   AF-A0A3T0LYN5-F1
#
_cell.length_a   1.000
_cell.length_b   1.000
_cell.length_c   1.000
_cell.angle_alpha   90.00
_cell.angle_beta   90.00
_cell.angle_gamma   90.00
#
_symmetry.space_group_name_H-M   'P 1'
#
loop_
_entity.id
_entity.type
_entity.pdbx_description
1 polymer ?
#
loop_
_entity_poly.entity_id
_entity_poly.type
_entity_poly.pdbx_seq_one_letter_code
_entity_poly.pdbx_strand_id
1 'polypeptide(L)' 'MKKEVINDYICRGDCYVAYINDNTVGVFVSVKTGPLTLELANIAVLERFLFCLSSAGSPILS' A
#
# COMPACT_ATOMS: atom_id res chain seq x y z
N MET A 1 -4.46 -14.44 -1.74
CA MET A 1 -5.76 -13.95 -1.23
C MET A 1 -6.88 -14.34 -2.19
N LYS A 2 -8.09 -14.58 -1.70
CA LYS A 2 -9.26 -14.91 -2.55
C LYS A 2 -9.88 -13.62 -3.12
N LYS A 3 -10.22 -13.64 -4.42
CA LYS A 3 -10.81 -12.49 -5.14
C LYS A 3 -12.07 -11.94 -4.46
N GLU A 4 -12.89 -12.83 -3.89
CA GLU A 4 -14.14 -12.46 -3.22
C GLU A 4 -13.90 -11.59 -1.97
N VAL A 5 -12.87 -11.91 -1.18
CA VAL A 5 -12.50 -11.13 0.02
C VAL A 5 -11.93 -9.77 -0.40
N ILE A 6 -11.14 -9.73 -1.47
CA ILE A 6 -10.59 -8.48 -2.03
C ILE A 6 -11.73 -7.55 -2.46
N ASN A 7 -12.74 -8.10 -3.12
CA ASN A 7 -13.87 -7.32 -3.62
C ASN A 7 -14.71 -6.70 -2.49
N ASP A 8 -14.85 -7.39 -1.36
CA ASP A 8 -15.59 -6.87 -0.20
C ASP A 8 -14.96 -5.58 0.34
N TYR A 9 -13.66 -5.60 0.68
CA TYR A 9 -13.01 -4.44 1.26
C TYR A 9 -12.71 -3.32 0.25
N ILE A 10 -12.60 -3.62 -1.04
CA ILE A 10 -12.48 -2.57 -2.08
C ILE A 10 -13.81 -1.82 -2.25
N CYS A 11 -14.95 -2.51 -2.20
CA CYS A 11 -16.25 -1.85 -2.32
C CYS A 11 -16.61 -0.99 -1.09
N ARG A 12 -16.09 -1.35 0.09
CA ARG A 12 -16.41 -0.70 1.37
C ARG A 12 -15.39 0.35 1.80
N GLY A 13 -14.21 0.34 1.18
CA GLY A 13 -13.07 1.15 1.56
C GLY A 13 -12.60 2.09 0.45
N ASP A 14 -11.65 2.93 0.81
CA ASP A 14 -10.92 3.79 -0.12
C ASP A 14 -9.64 3.06 -0.54
N CYS A 15 -9.42 2.94 -1.85
CA CYS A 15 -8.23 2.32 -2.43
C CYS A 15 -7.24 3.40 -2.87
N TYR A 16 -6.02 3.32 -2.38
CA TYR A 16 -4.94 4.25 -2.68
C TYR A 16 -3.82 3.52 -3.40
N VAL A 17 -3.31 4.15 -4.46
CA VAL A 17 -2.24 3.60 -5.28
C VAL A 17 -1.00 4.49 -5.13
N ALA A 18 0.13 3.86 -4.85
CA ALA A 18 1.43 4.54 -4.78
C ALA A 18 2.13 4.48 -6.13
N TYR A 19 2.64 5.62 -6.58
CA TYR A 19 3.35 5.77 -7.85
C TYR A 19 4.77 6.29 -7.65
N ILE A 20 5.72 5.75 -8.44
CA ILE A 20 7.08 6.31 -8.60
C ILE A 20 7.34 6.44 -10.10
N ASN A 21 7.63 7.66 -10.57
CA ASN A 21 7.81 7.93 -12.00
C ASN A 21 6.65 7.36 -12.84
N ASP A 22 5.41 7.65 -12.43
CA ASP A 22 4.17 7.14 -13.04
C ASP A 22 3.96 5.61 -13.03
N ASN A 23 4.88 4.85 -12.42
CA ASN A 23 4.74 3.40 -12.28
C ASN A 23 4.09 3.07 -10.93
N THR A 24 3.06 2.22 -10.96
CA THR A 24 2.44 1.69 -9.74
C THR A 24 3.43 0.82 -8.97
N VAL A 25 3.77 1.22 -7.75
CA VAL A 25 4.73 0.50 -6.89
C VAL A 25 4.09 -0.14 -5.67
N GLY A 26 2.85 0.24 -5.35
CA GLY A 26 2.12 -0.33 -4.24
C GLY A 26 0.66 0.11 -4.22
N VAL A 27 -0.10 -0.54 -3.36
CA VAL A 27 -1.52 -0.27 -3.13
C VAL A 27 -1.81 -0.48 -1.65
N PHE A 28 -2.73 0.31 -1.12
CA PHE A 28 -3.35 0.00 0.17
C PHE A 28 -4.84 0.34 0.16
N VAL A 29 -5.60 -0.38 0.98
CA VAL A 29 -7.05 -0.16 1.12
C VAL A 29 -7.37 0.17 2.56
N SER A 30 -8.08 1.27 2.76
CA SER A 30 -8.56 1.68 4.08
C SER A 30 -10.07 1.55 4.19
N VAL A 31 -10.55 0.93 5.28
CA VAL A 31 -11.98 0.76 5.54
C VAL A 31 -12.34 1.50 6.83
N LYS A 32 -13.38 2.33 6.80
CA LYS A 32 -13.91 2.96 8.02
C LYS A 32 -14.60 1.91 8.88
N THR A 33 -14.16 1.77 10.12
CA THR A 33 -14.73 0.83 11.10
C THR A 33 -15.50 1.54 12.21
N GLY A 34 -15.44 2.87 12.27
CA GLY A 34 -16.13 3.70 13.26
C GLY A 34 -16.04 5.19 12.94
N PRO A 35 -16.62 6.06 13.79
CA PRO A 35 -16.71 7.51 13.54
C PRO A 35 -15.35 8.20 13.41
N LEU A 36 -14.30 7.68 14.04
CA LEU A 36 -12.94 8.23 14.02
C LEU A 36 -11.86 7.14 13.83
N THR A 37 -12.27 5.94 13.41
CA THR A 37 -11.37 4.79 13.26
C THR A 37 -11.38 4.26 11.84
N LEU A 38 -10.18 3.99 11.35
CA LEU A 38 -9.90 3.50 10.01
C LEU A 38 -9.01 2.27 10.17
N GLU A 39 -9.33 1.20 9.43
CA GLU A 39 -8.56 -0.02 9.40
C GLU A 39 -7.84 -0.16 8.06
N LEU A 40 -6.60 -0.63 8.09
CA LEU A 40 -5.82 -0.97 6.90
C LEU A 40 -6.16 -2.41 6.49
N ALA A 41 -7.10 -2.57 5.55
CA ALA A 41 -7.62 -3.88 5.16
C ALA A 41 -6.63 -4.67 4.29
N ASN A 42 -5.81 -3.97 3.48
CA ASN A 42 -4.74 -4.58 2.72
C ASN A 42 -3.64 -3.56 2.41
N ILE A 43 -2.40 -4.03 2.34
CA ILE A 43 -1.25 -3.28 1.86
C ILE A 43 -0.34 -4.21 1.06
N ALA A 44 0.05 -3.78 -0.13
CA ALA A 44 0.98 -4.52 -0.98
C ALA A 44 1.94 -3.55 -1.66
N VAL A 45 3.21 -3.94 -1.70
CA VAL A 45 4.29 -3.21 -2.37
C VAL A 45 4.99 -4.18 -3.29
N LEU A 46 5.39 -3.72 -4.48
CA LEU A 46 6.23 -4.50 -5.38
C LEU A 46 7.53 -4.87 -4.66
N GLU A 47 7.91 -6.15 -4.66
CA GLU A 47 9.03 -6.69 -3.88
C GLU A 47 10.34 -5.91 -4.07
N ARG A 48 10.61 -5.45 -5.30
CA ARG A 48 11.77 -4.61 -5.63
C ARG A 48 11.86 -3.32 -4.80
N PHE A 49 10.72 -2.78 -4.35
CA PHE A 49 10.66 -1.57 -3.53
C PHE A 49 10.61 -1.88 -2.03
N LEU A 50 10.27 -3.10 -1.63
CA LEU A 50 10.20 -3.51 -0.22
C LEU A 50 11.55 -3.35 0.51
N PHE A 51 12.66 -3.53 -0.22
CA PHE A 51 14.03 -3.36 0.28
C PHE A 51 14.72 -2.07 -0.19
N CYS A 52 14.04 -1.20 -0.94
CA CYS A 52 14.68 -0.01 -1.51
C CYS A 52 15.00 1.07 -0.46
N LEU A 53 14.62 0.87 0.82
CA LEU A 53 15.17 1.62 1.95
C LEU A 53 16.65 1.30 2.25
N SER A 54 17.22 0.20 1.72
CA SER A 54 18.63 -0.14 1.90
C SER A 54 19.50 0.08 0.66
N SER A 55 18.90 0.41 -0.48
CA SER A 55 19.60 0.58 -1.77
C SER A 55 19.29 1.89 -2.50
N ALA A 56 18.40 2.74 -1.96
CA ALA A 56 18.57 4.18 -2.15
C ALA A 56 19.86 4.55 -1.41
N GLY A 57 20.97 4.70 -2.14
CA GLY A 57 22.28 4.95 -1.56
C GLY A 57 22.20 6.05 -0.51
N SER A 58 22.52 5.70 0.74
CA SER A 58 22.75 6.67 1.81
C SER A 58 23.74 7.73 1.33
N PRO A 59 23.37 9.01 1.20
CA PRO A 59 24.36 10.08 1.04
C PRO A 59 24.94 10.51 2.40
N ILE A 60 24.87 9.65 3.43
CA ILE A 60 25.23 9.98 4.82
C ILE A 60 26.40 9.17 5.37
N LEU A 61 27.21 8.55 4.52
CA LEU A 61 28.57 8.16 4.91
C LEU A 61 29.55 8.54 3.80
N SER A 62 30.08 9.76 3.91
CA SER A 62 31.34 10.20 3.33
C SER A 62 32.18 10.78 4.46
#